data_AF-A0A948EY20-F1
#
_entry.id   AF-A0A948EY20-F1
#
_cell.length_a   1.000
_cell.length_b   1.000
_cell.length_c   1.000
_cell.angle_alpha   90.00
_cell.angle_beta   90.00
_cell.angle_gamma   90.00
#
_symmetry.space_group_name_H-M   'P 1'
#
loop_
_entity.id
_entity.type
_entity.pdbx_description
1 polymer ?
#
loop_
_entity_poly.entity_id
_entity_poly.type
_entity_poly.pdbx_seq_one_letter_code
_entity_poly.pdbx_strand_id
1 'polypeptide(L)'
;MLHKKWLLFLTAGLALTVLAVGGCIFSPEPDSNPPVTPIQPYQWPDTADKLMENFERAYSEMNINEYEIILHEDYKFIFIDNVEIWYRQQDITSTTNMFAGNPGQNPDNTFREGVQSIEINTLIRQTPWEDIPANDPDFPNSERALFLVNIKFILEGGLNTITVSSDQEFFVKSEEVDQGDGTTRTRYYLYGQRDLESTVP
;
A
#
# COMPACT_ATOMS: atom_id res chain seq x y z
N MET A 1 -35.94 37.08 -13.01
CA MET A 1 -36.64 37.10 -14.32
C MET A 1 -35.88 38.03 -15.26
N LEU A 2 -35.06 37.51 -16.18
CA LEU A 2 -34.49 38.28 -17.28
C LEU A 2 -33.97 37.29 -18.36
N HIS A 3 -34.60 37.32 -19.55
CA HIS A 3 -34.07 37.14 -20.92
C HIS A 3 -33.38 35.81 -21.33
N LYS A 4 -34.04 35.00 -22.18
CA LYS A 4 -33.84 34.84 -23.66
C LYS A 4 -32.48 34.21 -24.05
N LYS A 5 -32.40 32.91 -24.38
CA LYS A 5 -32.60 32.24 -25.70
C LYS A 5 -31.46 32.46 -26.74
N TRP A 6 -30.98 31.33 -27.31
CA TRP A 6 -30.17 31.09 -28.54
C TRP A 6 -28.64 30.98 -28.28
N LEU A 7 -27.87 30.01 -28.82
CA LEU A 7 -27.81 29.48 -30.18
C LEU A 7 -27.12 28.09 -30.23
N LEU A 8 -27.57 27.21 -31.13
CA LEU A 8 -26.91 25.97 -31.58
C LEU A 8 -25.70 26.29 -32.47
N PHE A 9 -24.64 25.48 -32.39
CA PHE A 9 -23.73 25.26 -33.53
C PHE A 9 -23.41 23.78 -33.70
N LEU A 10 -23.93 23.24 -34.81
CA LEU A 10 -23.49 22.02 -35.49
C LEU A 10 -22.33 22.40 -36.41
N THR A 11 -21.23 21.65 -36.39
CA THR A 11 -20.30 21.56 -37.53
C THR A 11 -19.82 20.13 -37.68
N ALA A 12 -20.33 19.48 -38.72
CA ALA A 12 -19.79 18.25 -39.29
C ALA A 12 -18.62 18.60 -40.23
N GLY A 13 -17.58 17.77 -40.24
CA GLY A 13 -16.47 17.84 -41.17
C GLY A 13 -16.00 16.43 -41.54
N LEU A 14 -16.26 16.07 -42.79
CA LEU A 14 -16.04 14.78 -43.46
C LEU A 14 -14.62 14.70 -44.04
N ALA A 15 -13.98 13.53 -44.09
CA ALA A 15 -13.51 12.87 -45.33
C ALA A 15 -12.34 11.88 -45.14
N LEU A 16 -12.57 10.70 -45.73
CA LEU A 16 -11.70 9.55 -45.99
C LEU A 16 -10.66 9.84 -47.09
N THR A 17 -9.44 9.28 -47.05
CA THR A 17 -8.91 8.42 -48.16
C THR A 17 -7.61 7.67 -47.82
N VAL A 18 -7.54 6.48 -48.42
CA VAL A 18 -6.61 5.34 -48.37
C VAL A 18 -5.25 5.62 -49.04
N LEU A 19 -4.18 4.90 -48.64
CA LEU A 19 -3.31 4.10 -49.53
C LEU A 19 -2.25 3.30 -48.75
N ALA A 20 -2.24 1.99 -48.99
CA ALA A 20 -1.26 1.03 -48.51
C ALA A 20 -0.26 0.68 -49.62
N VAL A 21 1.04 0.74 -49.29
CA VAL A 21 2.17 0.06 -49.95
C VAL A 21 3.18 -0.13 -48.81
N GLY A 22 3.65 -1.30 -48.39
CA GLY A 22 4.12 -2.45 -49.17
C GLY A 22 5.64 -2.45 -49.15
N GLY A 23 6.24 -2.92 -48.05
CA GLY A 23 7.70 -3.00 -47.87
C GLY A 23 8.07 -3.76 -46.60
N CYS A 24 8.21 -5.09 -46.69
CA CYS A 24 8.89 -5.88 -45.67
C CYS A 24 10.40 -5.81 -45.95
N ILE A 25 11.16 -5.13 -45.11
CA ILE A 25 12.60 -5.37 -45.00
C ILE A 25 12.93 -5.47 -43.52
N PHE A 26 13.53 -6.59 -43.16
CA PHE A 26 13.86 -7.00 -41.80
C PHE A 26 14.64 -5.91 -41.07
N SER A 27 13.99 -5.18 -40.16
CA SER A 27 14.70 -4.65 -38.99
C SER A 27 14.92 -5.84 -38.07
N PRO A 28 16.17 -6.21 -37.71
CA PRO A 28 16.37 -7.08 -36.56
C PRO A 28 15.63 -6.41 -35.42
N GLU A 29 14.70 -7.13 -34.78
CA GLU A 29 14.08 -6.68 -33.55
C GLU A 29 15.26 -6.31 -32.63
N PRO A 30 15.46 -5.03 -32.26
CA PRO A 30 16.40 -4.76 -31.20
C PRO A 30 15.88 -5.60 -30.04
N ASP A 31 16.76 -6.41 -29.44
CA ASP A 31 16.49 -7.09 -28.17
C ASP A 31 16.01 -6.02 -27.20
N SER A 32 14.70 -5.80 -27.19
CA SER A 32 14.02 -4.82 -26.36
C SER A 32 13.79 -5.53 -25.06
N ASN A 33 14.88 -5.99 -24.43
CA ASN A 33 14.88 -6.10 -23.00
C ASN A 33 14.54 -4.68 -22.53
N PRO A 34 13.33 -4.46 -21.97
CA PRO A 34 12.98 -3.14 -21.47
C PRO A 34 14.11 -2.71 -20.53
N PRO A 35 14.55 -1.44 -20.60
CA PRO A 35 15.57 -0.96 -19.68
C PRO A 35 15.12 -1.31 -18.26
N VAL A 36 15.92 -2.10 -17.56
CA VAL A 36 15.65 -2.45 -16.16
C VAL A 36 15.68 -1.12 -15.41
N THR A 37 14.52 -0.61 -15.02
CA THR A 37 14.43 0.58 -14.18
C THR A 37 15.20 0.29 -12.90
N PRO A 38 16.20 1.10 -12.52
CA PRO A 38 16.93 0.88 -11.29
C PRO A 38 15.95 0.85 -10.12
N ILE A 39 15.98 -0.23 -9.34
CA ILE A 39 15.23 -0.34 -8.09
C ILE A 39 15.72 0.82 -7.21
N GLN A 40 14.85 1.79 -6.95
CA GLN A 40 15.19 2.91 -6.08
C GLN A 40 15.40 2.35 -4.66
N PRO A 41 16.37 2.84 -3.88
CA PRO A 41 16.44 2.45 -2.47
C PRO A 41 15.21 2.92 -1.71
N TYR A 42 14.88 2.27 -0.60
CA TYR A 42 13.89 2.79 0.35
C TYR A 42 14.39 4.12 0.92
N GLN A 43 13.46 5.04 1.17
CA GLN A 43 13.84 6.36 1.69
C GLN A 43 14.15 6.26 3.19
N TRP A 44 15.01 7.14 3.69
CA TRP A 44 15.14 7.28 5.14
C TRP A 44 13.85 7.92 5.70
N PRO A 45 13.11 7.26 6.60
CA PRO A 45 11.82 7.75 7.06
C PRO A 45 12.01 8.79 8.18
N ASP A 46 12.54 9.97 7.86
CA ASP A 46 12.65 11.11 8.80
C ASP A 46 11.32 11.87 9.01
N THR A 47 10.25 11.41 8.37
CA THR A 47 8.88 11.91 8.54
C THR A 47 7.90 10.76 8.45
N ALA A 48 6.74 10.91 9.07
CA ALA A 48 5.64 9.95 8.99
C ALA A 48 5.18 9.68 7.54
N ASP A 49 5.17 10.71 6.67
CA ASP A 49 4.75 10.54 5.28
C ASP A 49 5.72 9.67 4.49
N LYS A 50 7.04 9.86 4.66
CA LYS A 50 8.06 8.97 4.06
C LYS A 50 8.01 7.54 4.60
N LEU A 51 7.67 7.38 5.87
CA LEU A 51 7.41 6.06 6.45
C LEU A 51 6.24 5.37 5.73
N MET A 52 5.14 6.08 5.50
CA MET A 52 3.96 5.52 4.81
C MET A 52 4.23 5.20 3.35
N GLU A 53 5.03 6.01 2.64
CA GLU A 53 5.52 5.68 1.29
C GLU A 53 6.34 4.37 1.29
N ASN A 54 7.23 4.20 2.27
CA ASN A 54 8.00 2.96 2.43
C ASN A 54 7.09 1.77 2.76
N PHE A 55 6.06 1.96 3.59
CA PHE A 55 5.07 0.92 3.92
C PHE A 55 4.32 0.45 2.67
N GLU A 56 3.75 1.39 1.90
CA GLU A 56 3.04 1.09 0.65
C GLU A 56 3.93 0.30 -0.31
N ARG A 57 5.18 0.73 -0.43
CA ARG A 57 6.17 0.08 -1.28
C ARG A 57 6.56 -1.31 -0.80
N ALA A 58 6.82 -1.50 0.49
CA ALA A 58 7.12 -2.80 1.07
C ALA A 58 5.99 -3.81 0.82
N TYR A 59 4.74 -3.36 0.92
CA TYR A 59 3.58 -4.21 0.64
C TYR A 59 3.44 -4.53 -0.85
N SER A 60 3.55 -3.52 -1.72
CA SER A 60 3.39 -3.69 -3.18
C SER A 60 4.51 -4.54 -3.79
N GLU A 61 5.73 -4.44 -3.26
CA GLU A 61 6.87 -5.25 -3.67
C GLU A 61 6.95 -6.59 -2.90
N MET A 62 6.01 -6.85 -1.97
CA MET A 62 6.00 -8.04 -1.09
C MET A 62 7.37 -8.26 -0.40
N ASN A 63 8.02 -7.16 0.00
CA ASN A 63 9.37 -7.16 0.55
C ASN A 63 9.32 -7.26 2.08
N ILE A 64 9.41 -8.50 2.59
CA ILE A 64 9.28 -8.77 4.02
C ILE A 64 10.40 -8.14 4.86
N ASN A 65 11.62 -8.03 4.31
CA ASN A 65 12.74 -7.45 5.05
C ASN A 65 12.50 -5.97 5.32
N GLU A 66 12.02 -5.23 4.31
CA GLU A 66 11.73 -3.81 4.45
C GLU A 66 10.47 -3.57 5.28
N TYR A 67 9.46 -4.44 5.15
CA TYR A 67 8.30 -4.44 6.03
C TYR A 67 8.70 -4.61 7.50
N GLU A 68 9.58 -5.55 7.81
CA GLU A 68 10.06 -5.76 9.18
C GLU A 68 10.83 -4.53 9.72
N ILE A 69 11.65 -3.90 8.88
CA ILE A 69 12.51 -2.76 9.22
C ILE A 69 11.70 -1.50 9.59
N ILE A 70 10.48 -1.34 9.07
CA ILE A 70 9.62 -0.18 9.36
C ILE A 70 8.76 -0.35 10.62
N LEU A 71 8.57 -1.58 11.11
CA LEU A 71 7.79 -1.82 12.32
C LEU A 71 8.59 -1.50 13.58
N HIS A 72 7.99 -0.70 14.47
CA HIS A 72 8.53 -0.46 15.81
C HIS A 72 8.56 -1.77 16.63
N GLU A 73 9.47 -1.89 17.60
CA GLU A 73 9.61 -3.09 18.45
C GLU A 73 8.31 -3.46 19.18
N ASP A 74 7.63 -2.47 19.75
CA ASP A 74 6.33 -2.60 20.41
C ASP A 74 5.11 -2.55 19.46
N TYR A 75 5.28 -2.83 18.16
CA TYR A 75 4.18 -2.76 17.20
C TYR A 75 2.97 -3.62 17.62
N LYS A 76 1.76 -3.06 17.39
CA LYS A 76 0.48 -3.76 17.58
C LYS A 76 -0.47 -3.48 16.42
N PHE A 77 -1.14 -4.52 15.96
CA PHE A 77 -2.32 -4.44 15.10
C PHE A 77 -3.55 -4.80 15.93
N ILE A 78 -4.50 -3.88 16.03
CA ILE A 78 -5.76 -4.08 16.76
C ILE A 78 -6.88 -4.30 15.73
N PHE A 79 -7.46 -5.49 15.74
CA PHE A 79 -8.59 -5.83 14.87
C PHE A 79 -9.87 -5.15 15.37
N ILE A 80 -10.87 -5.06 14.49
CA ILE A 80 -12.19 -4.53 14.81
C ILE A 80 -12.76 -5.14 16.10
N ASP A 81 -13.48 -4.32 16.86
CA ASP A 81 -14.06 -4.64 18.18
C ASP A 81 -13.05 -5.06 19.26
N ASN A 82 -11.74 -4.83 19.05
CA ASN A 82 -10.65 -5.26 19.93
C ASN A 82 -10.69 -6.77 20.24
N VAL A 83 -11.26 -7.57 19.35
CA VAL A 83 -11.45 -9.01 19.54
C VAL A 83 -10.10 -9.73 19.54
N GLU A 84 -9.16 -9.20 18.77
CA GLU A 84 -7.83 -9.75 18.60
C GLU A 84 -6.80 -8.63 18.50
N ILE A 85 -5.63 -8.88 19.07
CA ILE A 85 -4.47 -8.00 18.97
C ILE A 85 -3.31 -8.87 18.49
N TRP A 86 -2.71 -8.48 17.37
CA TRP A 86 -1.45 -9.06 16.91
C TRP A 86 -0.30 -8.15 17.30
N TYR A 87 0.72 -8.73 17.92
CA TYR A 87 1.99 -8.04 18.16
C TYR A 87 2.94 -8.23 16.98
N ARG A 88 4.00 -7.41 16.95
CA ARG A 88 5.03 -7.40 15.89
C ARG A 88 5.37 -8.76 15.30
N GLN A 89 5.71 -9.75 16.13
CA GLN A 89 6.14 -11.06 15.62
C GLN A 89 5.00 -11.85 14.96
N GLN A 90 3.78 -11.75 15.47
CA GLN A 90 2.61 -12.41 14.88
C GLN A 90 2.29 -11.79 13.52
N ASP A 91 2.29 -10.46 13.46
CA ASP A 91 2.08 -9.70 12.23
C ASP A 91 3.14 -10.03 11.17
N ILE A 92 4.43 -9.97 11.53
CA ILE A 92 5.54 -10.35 10.63
C ILE A 92 5.36 -11.78 10.12
N THR A 93 5.01 -12.73 11.00
CA THR A 93 4.84 -14.14 10.60
C THR A 93 3.68 -14.30 9.61
N SER A 94 2.56 -13.64 9.88
CA SER A 94 1.39 -13.63 8.99
C SER A 94 1.72 -13.01 7.64
N THR A 95 2.31 -11.81 7.65
CA THR A 95 2.74 -11.08 6.44
C THR A 95 3.81 -11.84 5.66
N THR A 96 4.74 -12.53 6.33
CA THR A 96 5.74 -13.40 5.67
C THR A 96 5.06 -14.52 4.90
N ASN A 97 4.08 -15.21 5.51
CA ASN A 97 3.36 -16.29 4.83
C ASN A 97 2.58 -15.76 3.63
N MET A 98 1.94 -14.61 3.79
CA MET A 98 1.22 -13.94 2.71
C MET A 98 2.17 -13.53 1.57
N PHE A 99 3.31 -12.91 1.86
CA PHE A 99 4.30 -12.48 0.86
C PHE A 99 5.02 -13.66 0.19
N ALA A 100 5.14 -14.80 0.88
CA ALA A 100 5.67 -16.02 0.29
C ALA A 100 4.65 -16.74 -0.62
N GLY A 101 3.41 -16.28 -0.68
CA GLY A 101 2.32 -16.98 -1.37
C GLY A 101 1.98 -18.33 -0.73
N ASN A 102 2.27 -18.49 0.56
CA ASN A 102 1.89 -19.71 1.27
C ASN A 102 0.37 -19.77 1.39
N PRO A 103 -0.26 -20.93 1.09
CA PRO A 103 -1.69 -21.07 1.24
C PRO A 103 -2.12 -20.99 2.70
N GLY A 104 -3.29 -20.41 2.92
CA GLY A 104 -3.90 -20.30 4.23
C GLY A 104 -4.93 -21.39 4.50
N GLN A 105 -5.55 -21.32 5.68
CA GLN A 105 -6.72 -22.11 6.04
C GLN A 105 -7.85 -21.18 6.46
N ASN A 106 -9.06 -21.49 6.01
CA ASN A 106 -10.27 -20.84 6.50
C ASN A 106 -10.65 -21.40 7.90
N PRO A 107 -11.50 -20.71 8.67
CA PRO A 107 -11.96 -21.18 9.98
C PRO A 107 -12.64 -22.56 9.96
N ASP A 108 -13.20 -22.97 8.81
CA ASP A 108 -13.80 -24.28 8.58
C ASP A 108 -12.79 -25.35 8.13
N ASN A 109 -11.50 -25.04 8.21
CA ASN A 109 -10.37 -25.87 7.81
C ASN A 109 -10.31 -26.17 6.30
N THR A 110 -10.99 -25.39 5.47
CA THR A 110 -10.85 -25.45 4.00
C THR A 110 -9.61 -24.69 3.54
N PHE A 111 -9.09 -25.11 2.38
CA PHE A 111 -7.90 -24.53 1.76
C PHE A 111 -8.18 -23.11 1.25
N ARG A 112 -7.28 -22.17 1.54
CA ARG A 112 -7.25 -20.84 0.94
C ARG A 112 -6.01 -20.72 0.06
N GLU A 113 -6.21 -20.35 -1.20
CA GLU A 113 -5.12 -20.12 -2.16
C GLU A 113 -4.13 -19.08 -1.62
N GLY A 114 -2.86 -19.25 -1.97
CA GLY A 114 -1.80 -18.32 -1.62
C GLY A 114 -1.91 -16.99 -2.38
N VAL A 115 -1.37 -15.92 -1.81
CA VAL A 115 -1.30 -14.62 -2.49
C VAL A 115 -0.18 -14.63 -3.53
N GLN A 116 -0.51 -14.36 -4.78
CA GLN A 116 0.43 -14.24 -5.89
C GLN A 116 1.00 -12.82 -6.00
N SER A 117 0.15 -11.80 -5.84
CA SER A 117 0.56 -10.40 -5.89
C SER A 117 -0.42 -9.52 -5.12
N ILE A 118 0.05 -8.33 -4.74
CA ILE A 118 -0.73 -7.36 -3.98
C ILE A 118 -0.76 -6.04 -4.76
N GLU A 119 -1.96 -5.52 -4.96
CA GLU A 119 -2.21 -4.20 -5.54
C GLU A 119 -2.78 -3.30 -4.44
N ILE A 120 -2.03 -2.26 -4.06
CA ILE A 120 -2.58 -1.17 -3.23
C ILE A 120 -3.30 -0.21 -4.17
N ASN A 121 -4.63 -0.29 -4.19
CA ASN A 121 -5.45 0.62 -4.99
C ASN A 121 -5.59 1.98 -4.29
N THR A 122 -5.69 1.96 -2.96
CA THR A 122 -5.85 3.16 -2.13
C THR A 122 -5.09 3.00 -0.82
N LEU A 123 -4.23 3.96 -0.52
CA LEU A 123 -3.68 4.22 0.81
C LEU A 123 -3.65 5.73 1.02
N ILE A 124 -4.81 6.32 1.30
CA ILE A 124 -4.98 7.78 1.31
C ILE A 124 -5.29 8.25 2.72
N ARG A 125 -4.38 9.06 3.27
CA ARG A 125 -4.57 9.76 4.55
C ARG A 125 -5.79 10.69 4.48
N GLN A 126 -6.74 10.49 5.38
CA GLN A 126 -8.00 11.25 5.52
C GLN A 126 -7.90 12.38 6.54
N THR A 127 -7.04 12.26 7.56
CA THR A 127 -6.85 13.27 8.62
C THR A 127 -5.38 13.71 8.71
N PRO A 128 -5.06 14.90 9.24
CA PRO A 128 -3.68 15.21 9.62
C PRO A 128 -3.16 14.22 10.67
N TRP A 129 -1.83 14.19 10.85
CA TRP A 129 -1.21 13.52 12.01
C TRP A 129 -1.57 14.29 13.28
N GLU A 130 -2.03 13.57 14.30
CA GLU A 130 -2.42 14.09 15.60
C GLU A 130 -1.61 13.41 16.71
N ASP A 131 -1.07 14.20 17.64
CA ASP A 131 -0.34 13.67 18.80
C ASP A 131 -1.26 12.88 19.72
N ILE A 132 -0.84 11.67 20.08
CA ILE A 132 -1.48 10.80 21.05
C ILE A 132 -0.82 11.00 22.43
N PRO A 133 -1.62 11.29 23.47
CA PRO A 133 -1.07 11.61 24.78
C PRO A 133 -0.37 10.41 25.44
N ALA A 134 0.55 10.71 26.36
CA ALA A 134 1.34 9.71 27.09
C ALA A 134 0.52 8.71 27.92
N ASN A 135 -0.74 9.02 28.22
CA ASN A 135 -1.63 8.19 29.02
C ASN A 135 -2.57 7.31 28.17
N ASP A 136 -2.42 7.31 26.85
CA ASP A 136 -3.12 6.35 26.00
C ASP A 136 -2.67 4.92 26.34
N PRO A 137 -3.61 3.97 26.55
CA PRO A 137 -3.27 2.63 26.99
C PRO A 137 -2.59 1.77 25.91
N ASP A 138 -2.83 2.09 24.63
CA ASP A 138 -2.42 1.25 23.51
C ASP A 138 -1.20 1.82 22.81
N PHE A 139 -1.22 3.14 22.56
CA PHE A 139 -0.25 3.85 21.71
C PHE A 139 0.29 5.16 22.32
N PRO A 140 0.87 5.14 23.54
CA PRO A 140 1.32 6.36 24.21
C PRO A 140 2.48 7.06 23.48
N ASN A 141 2.45 8.40 23.44
CA ASN A 141 3.47 9.26 22.83
C ASN A 141 3.72 8.92 21.34
N SER A 142 2.65 8.68 20.59
CA SER A 142 2.70 8.43 19.15
C SER A 142 1.97 9.53 18.39
N GLU A 143 2.05 9.51 17.07
CA GLU A 143 1.21 10.31 16.18
C GLU A 143 0.21 9.39 15.48
N ARG A 144 -1.03 9.85 15.27
CA ARG A 144 -2.10 9.08 14.63
C ARG A 144 -2.69 9.80 13.43
N ALA A 145 -3.00 9.07 12.37
CA ALA A 145 -3.87 9.56 11.30
C ALA A 145 -4.79 8.45 10.77
N LEU A 146 -5.96 8.83 10.27
CA LEU A 146 -6.91 7.96 9.60
C LEU A 146 -6.52 7.79 8.13
N PHE A 147 -6.59 6.58 7.61
CA PHE A 147 -6.36 6.24 6.21
C PHE A 147 -7.54 5.46 5.66
N LEU A 148 -7.91 5.78 4.42
CA LEU A 148 -8.74 4.90 3.60
C LEU A 148 -7.81 3.89 2.93
N VAL A 149 -8.02 2.61 3.23
CA VAL A 149 -7.21 1.48 2.75
C VAL A 149 -8.05 0.65 1.78
N ASN A 150 -7.53 0.43 0.58
CA ASN A 150 -8.07 -0.52 -0.39
C ASN A 150 -6.93 -1.35 -0.98
N ILE A 151 -6.88 -2.63 -0.59
CA ILE A 151 -5.84 -3.57 -1.00
C ILE A 151 -6.51 -4.73 -1.71
N LYS A 152 -6.03 -5.04 -2.90
CA LYS A 152 -6.47 -6.18 -3.69
C LYS A 152 -5.36 -7.23 -3.72
N PHE A 153 -5.68 -8.40 -3.19
CA PHE A 153 -4.84 -9.58 -3.23
C PHE A 153 -5.25 -10.43 -4.42
N ILE A 154 -4.31 -10.69 -5.32
CA ILE A 154 -4.49 -11.62 -6.43
C ILE A 154 -3.99 -12.98 -5.95
N LEU A 155 -4.84 -14.00 -6.01
CA LEU A 155 -4.51 -15.34 -5.52
C LEU A 155 -3.84 -16.19 -6.61
N GLU A 156 -3.24 -17.31 -6.19
CA GLU A 156 -2.64 -18.29 -7.08
C GLU A 156 -3.61 -18.70 -8.21
N GLY A 157 -3.11 -18.73 -9.44
CA GLY A 157 -3.94 -18.97 -10.64
C GLY A 157 -4.61 -17.72 -11.22
N GLY A 158 -4.58 -16.58 -10.52
CA GLY A 158 -4.93 -15.25 -11.04
C GLY A 158 -6.42 -15.02 -11.36
N LEU A 159 -7.28 -16.01 -11.12
CA LEU A 159 -8.72 -15.92 -11.38
C LEU A 159 -9.50 -15.42 -10.17
N ASN A 160 -8.96 -15.63 -8.97
CA ASN A 160 -9.58 -15.24 -7.70
C ASN A 160 -8.85 -14.04 -7.10
N THR A 161 -9.63 -13.13 -6.50
CA THR A 161 -9.09 -11.96 -5.80
C THR A 161 -9.80 -11.76 -4.48
N ILE A 162 -9.06 -11.37 -3.46
CA ILE A 162 -9.61 -10.87 -2.19
C ILE A 162 -9.40 -9.36 -2.19
N THR A 163 -10.43 -8.59 -1.85
CA THR A 163 -10.30 -7.13 -1.67
C THR A 163 -10.60 -6.79 -0.22
N VAL A 164 -9.67 -6.11 0.42
CA VAL A 164 -9.86 -5.49 1.73
C VAL A 164 -10.09 -4.01 1.50
N SER A 165 -11.23 -3.52 1.98
CA SER A 165 -11.55 -2.09 2.00
C SER A 165 -11.91 -1.72 3.42
N SER A 166 -11.15 -0.82 4.02
CA SER A 166 -11.35 -0.41 5.42
C SER A 166 -10.83 1.01 5.67
N ASP A 167 -11.46 1.67 6.64
CA ASP A 167 -10.89 2.82 7.32
C ASP A 167 -9.99 2.34 8.47
N GLN A 168 -8.73 2.75 8.47
CA GLN A 168 -7.73 2.30 9.45
C GLN A 168 -7.01 3.49 10.09
N GLU A 169 -6.87 3.46 11.40
CA GLU A 169 -5.96 4.38 12.09
C GLU A 169 -4.54 3.81 12.03
N PHE A 170 -3.59 4.62 11.55
CA PHE A 170 -2.17 4.32 11.61
C PHE A 170 -1.55 5.12 12.75
N PHE A 171 -0.71 4.47 13.54
CA PHE A 171 0.05 5.07 14.64
C PHE A 171 1.53 5.00 14.30
N VAL A 172 2.22 6.12 14.37
CA VAL A 172 3.65 6.22 14.08
C VAL A 172 4.40 6.81 15.26
N LYS A 173 5.66 6.44 15.40
CA LYS A 173 6.50 6.92 16.50
C LYS A 173 7.89 7.23 15.98
N SER A 174 8.42 8.38 16.38
CA SER A 174 9.77 8.82 16.01
C SER A 174 10.77 8.48 17.10
N GLU A 175 11.97 8.08 16.72
CA GLU A 175 13.11 7.89 17.62
C GLU A 175 14.39 8.51 17.03
N GLU A 176 15.33 8.88 17.89
CA GLU A 176 16.66 9.32 17.49
C GLU A 176 17.57 8.09 17.34
N VAL A 177 18.05 7.84 16.12
CA VAL A 177 18.89 6.67 15.80
C VAL A 177 20.32 7.11 15.52
N ASP A 178 21.27 6.54 16.26
CA ASP A 178 22.72 6.71 16.02
C ASP A 178 23.10 6.14 14.65
N GLN A 179 23.79 6.93 13.83
CA GLN A 179 24.24 6.55 12.49
C GLN A 179 25.60 5.83 12.50
N GLY A 180 26.24 5.68 13.67
CA GLY A 180 27.55 5.05 13.83
C GLY A 180 28.74 5.97 13.55
N ASP A 181 28.49 7.20 13.11
CA ASP A 181 29.48 8.28 12.93
C ASP A 181 29.45 9.32 14.06
N GLY A 182 28.67 9.05 15.11
CA GLY A 182 28.44 9.95 16.23
C GLY A 182 27.34 10.99 15.98
N THR A 183 26.65 10.94 14.84
CA THR A 183 25.44 11.72 14.59
C THR A 183 24.17 10.91 14.86
N THR A 184 23.11 11.59 15.32
CA THR A 184 21.78 10.99 15.40
C THR A 184 20.89 11.54 14.29
N ARG A 185 19.94 10.74 13.85
CA ARG A 185 18.87 11.17 12.95
C ARG A 185 17.53 10.64 13.44
N THR A 186 16.52 11.49 13.36
CA THR A 186 15.14 11.08 13.58
C THR A 186 14.74 10.01 12.56
N ARG A 187 14.10 8.96 13.06
CA ARG A 187 13.52 7.88 12.27
C ARG A 187 12.12 7.60 12.78
N TYR A 188 11.15 7.61 11.88
CA TYR A 188 9.79 7.18 12.13
C TYR A 188 9.66 5.67 11.92
N TYR A 189 8.88 5.05 12.80
CA TYR A 189 8.48 3.66 12.74
C TYR A 189 6.96 3.56 12.79
N LEU A 190 6.42 2.52 12.17
CA LEU A 190 5.03 2.16 12.31
C LEU A 190 4.84 1.53 13.70
N TYR A 191 4.16 2.25 14.57
CA TYR A 191 3.94 1.88 15.97
C TYR A 191 2.69 1.02 16.13
N GLY A 192 1.72 1.17 15.24
CA GLY A 192 0.57 0.28 15.21
C GLY A 192 -0.46 0.63 14.17
N GLN A 193 -1.47 -0.22 14.10
CA GLN A 193 -2.64 -0.05 13.26
C GLN A 193 -3.88 -0.42 14.07
N ARG A 194 -4.99 0.27 13.82
CA ARG A 194 -6.31 -0.11 14.33
C ARG A 194 -7.29 -0.15 13.17
N ASP A 195 -7.91 -1.30 12.99
CA ASP A 195 -8.94 -1.52 12.00
C ASP A 195 -10.29 -1.02 12.54
N LEU A 196 -10.91 -0.03 11.88
CA LEU A 196 -12.17 0.56 12.35
C LEU A 196 -13.37 -0.12 11.70
N GLU A 197 -13.30 -0.39 10.40
CA GLU A 197 -14.40 -0.95 9.62
C GLU A 197 -13.88 -1.84 8.49
N SER A 198 -13.56 -3.11 8.77
CA SER A 198 -13.29 -4.06 7.69
C SER A 198 -14.57 -4.72 7.19
N THR A 199 -14.87 -4.51 5.92
CA THR A 199 -15.73 -5.45 5.17
C THR A 199 -14.85 -6.32 4.29
N VAL A 200 -14.79 -7.62 4.60
CA VAL A 200 -14.31 -8.63 3.67
C VAL A 200 -15.55 -9.19 2.96
N PRO A 201 -15.75 -8.91 1.66
CA PRO A 201 -16.89 -9.44 0.91
C PRO A 201 -16.85 -10.97 0.76
#